data_AF-Q4RA32-F1
#
_entry.id   AF-Q4RA32-F1
#
_cell.length_a   1.000
_cell.length_b   1.000
_cell.length_c   1.000
_cell.angle_alpha   90.00
_cell.angle_beta   90.00
_cell.angle_gamma   90.00
#
_symmetry.space_group_name_H-M   'P 1'
#
loop_
_entity.id
_entity.type
_entity.pdbx_description
1 polymer ?
#
loop_
_entity_poly.entity_id
_entity_poly.type
_entity_poly.pdbx_seq_one_letter_code
_entity_poly.pdbx_strand_id
1 'polypeptide(L)'
;KCGNMAREGLRTLVVAKKSLSEEQYQDFENRYNLAKLSIHDRTLKVAAVVESLEREMELLCLTGVEDQLQADVRPTLEQLRNAGIKVN
;
A
#
# COMPACT_ATOMS: atom_id res chain seq x y z
N LYS A 1 -15.46 4.83 -7.66
CA LYS A 1 -15.14 3.38 -7.78
C LYS A 1 -14.22 2.88 -6.65
N CYS A 2 -13.16 3.60 -6.25
CA CYS A 2 -12.30 3.21 -5.11
C CYS A 2 -13.05 3.05 -3.76
N GLY A 3 -14.07 3.88 -3.51
CA GLY A 3 -14.83 3.87 -2.25
C GLY A 3 -15.70 2.63 -1.98
N ASN A 4 -15.92 1.74 -2.96
CA ASN A 4 -16.76 0.55 -2.74
C ASN A 4 -15.96 -0.63 -2.17
N MET A 5 -14.70 -0.82 -2.59
CA MET A 5 -13.89 -1.98 -2.19
C MET A 5 -13.49 -1.94 -0.70
N ALA A 6 -13.10 -0.76 -0.20
CA ALA A 6 -12.82 -0.56 1.21
C ALA A 6 -14.08 -0.70 2.10
N ARG A 7 -15.26 -0.39 1.56
CA ARG A 7 -16.55 -0.54 2.26
C ARG A 7 -17.02 -1.99 2.34
N GLU A 8 -16.55 -2.84 1.44
CA GLU A 8 -16.85 -4.28 1.41
C GLU A 8 -15.88 -5.10 2.29
N GLY A 9 -14.95 -4.46 2.99
CA GLY A 9 -14.02 -5.13 3.92
C GLY A 9 -12.78 -5.73 3.25
N LEU A 10 -12.53 -5.40 1.99
CA LEU A 10 -11.37 -5.87 1.24
C LEU A 10 -10.12 -5.06 1.58
N ARG A 11 -8.98 -5.73 1.77
CA ARG A 11 -7.67 -5.05 1.81
C ARG A 11 -7.35 -4.57 0.40
N THR A 12 -7.40 -3.26 0.18
CA THR A 12 -7.17 -2.67 -1.14
C THR A 12 -5.69 -2.30 -1.29
N LEU A 13 -5.04 -2.77 -2.34
CA LEU A 13 -3.70 -2.34 -2.75
C LEU A 13 -3.79 -1.46 -3.99
N VAL A 14 -2.95 -0.43 -4.04
CA VAL A 14 -2.83 0.50 -5.16
C VAL A 14 -1.50 0.26 -5.84
N VAL A 15 -1.51 0.01 -7.14
CA VAL A 15 -0.31 -0.18 -7.95
C VAL A 15 -0.17 1.00 -8.90
N ALA A 16 0.96 1.70 -8.81
CA ALA A 16 1.32 2.80 -9.70
C ALA A 16 2.73 2.57 -10.27
N LYS A 17 3.02 3.20 -11.41
CA LYS A 17 4.36 3.19 -12.01
C LYS A 17 4.82 4.62 -12.28
N LYS A 18 6.13 4.79 -12.37
CA LYS A 18 6.76 6.01 -12.89
C LYS A 18 7.78 5.61 -13.94
N SER A 19 7.61 6.11 -15.16
CA SER A 19 8.62 5.96 -16.21
C SER A 19 9.72 6.99 -15.97
N LEU A 20 10.97 6.55 -15.91
CA LEU A 20 12.14 7.41 -15.79
C LEU A 20 12.95 7.34 -17.07
N SER A 21 13.52 8.47 -17.50
CA SER A 21 14.60 8.45 -18.48
C SER A 21 15.88 7.89 -17.85
N GLU A 22 16.82 7.47 -18.68
CA GLU A 22 18.13 6.97 -18.23
C GLU A 22 18.86 8.03 -17.37
N GLU A 23 18.83 9.30 -17.78
CA GLU A 23 19.42 10.40 -17.03
C GLU A 23 18.77 10.60 -15.65
N GLN A 24 17.43 10.53 -15.59
CA GLN A 24 16.69 10.64 -14.33
C GLN A 24 17.00 9.48 -13.39
N TYR A 25 17.13 8.27 -13.93
CA TYR A 25 17.52 7.09 -13.18
C TYR A 25 18.94 7.23 -12.62
N GLN A 26 19.91 7.63 -13.45
CA GLN A 26 21.30 7.81 -13.01
C GLN A 26 21.43 8.92 -11.95
N ASP A 27 20.74 10.05 -12.11
CA ASP A 27 20.69 11.10 -11.09
C ASP A 27 20.11 10.58 -9.77
N PHE A 28 19.00 9.85 -9.81
CA PHE A 28 18.41 9.23 -8.63
C PHE A 28 19.37 8.25 -7.96
N GLU A 29 20.00 7.35 -8.73
CA GLU A 29 20.93 6.35 -8.21
C GLU A 29 22.14 7.00 -7.53
N ASN A 30 22.71 8.05 -8.13
CA ASN A 30 23.78 8.82 -7.55
C ASN A 30 23.37 9.45 -6.21
N ARG A 31 22.23 10.15 -6.16
CA ARG A 31 21.71 10.75 -4.93
C ARG A 31 21.42 9.70 -3.86
N TYR A 32 20.89 8.55 -4.25
CA TYR A 32 20.56 7.46 -3.34
C TYR A 32 21.81 6.81 -2.74
N ASN A 33 22.85 6.61 -3.55
CA ASN A 33 24.14 6.10 -3.07
C ASN A 33 24.82 7.08 -2.11
N LEU A 34 24.82 8.37 -2.44
CA LEU A 34 25.32 9.41 -1.53
C LEU A 34 24.56 9.44 -0.20
N ALA A 35 23.23 9.30 -0.24
CA ALA A 35 22.41 9.23 0.96
C ALA A 35 22.74 8.00 1.81
N LYS A 36 22.94 6.83 1.19
CA LYS A 36 23.30 5.57 1.85
C LYS A 36 24.67 5.60 2.53
N LEU A 37 25.64 6.26 1.91
CA LEU A 37 27.00 6.41 2.44
C LEU A 37 27.09 7.49 3.54
N SER A 38 26.01 8.23 3.79
CA SER A 38 26.01 9.27 4.81
C SER A 38 26.10 8.68 6.22
N ILE A 39 27.03 9.20 7.01
CA ILE A 39 27.23 8.83 8.41
C ILE A 39 26.15 9.47 9.31
N HIS A 40 25.67 10.65 8.92
CA HIS A 40 24.64 11.41 9.63
C HIS A 40 23.31 11.40 8.87
N ASP A 41 22.22 11.20 9.61
CA ASP A 41 20.85 11.27 9.12
C ASP A 41 20.56 10.40 7.89
N ARG A 42 21.28 9.27 7.76
CA ARG A 42 21.17 8.34 6.63
C ARG A 42 19.72 7.99 6.31
N THR A 43 18.93 7.62 7.31
CA THR A 43 17.53 7.22 7.14
C THR A 43 16.69 8.35 6.55
N LEU A 44 16.87 9.59 7.03
CA LEU A 44 16.14 10.75 6.53
C LEU A 44 16.57 11.10 5.11
N LYS A 45 17.87 11.07 4.81
CA LYS A 45 18.39 11.36 3.46
C LYS A 45 17.91 10.33 2.44
N VAL A 46 17.92 9.05 2.81
CA VAL A 46 17.41 7.97 1.96
C VAL A 46 15.92 8.15 1.72
N ALA A 47 15.13 8.43 2.77
CA ALA A 47 13.71 8.68 2.65
C ALA A 47 13.39 9.85 1.70
N ALA A 48 14.11 10.97 1.82
CA ALA A 48 13.92 12.12 0.94
C ALA A 48 14.22 11.82 -0.54
N VAL A 49 15.24 11.01 -0.81
CA VAL A 49 15.57 10.59 -2.18
C VAL A 49 14.48 9.65 -2.73
N VAL A 50 13.98 8.71 -1.92
CA VAL A 50 12.88 7.81 -2.33
C VAL A 50 11.58 8.58 -2.58
N GLU A 51 11.24 9.54 -1.71
CA GLU A 51 10.05 10.38 -1.87
C GLU A 51 10.04 11.13 -3.23
N SER A 52 11.22 11.48 -3.75
CA SER A 52 11.32 12.11 -5.08
C SER A 52 10.82 11.22 -6.23
N LEU A 53 10.83 9.89 -6.06
CA LEU A 53 10.26 8.94 -7.02
C LEU A 53 8.75 8.73 -6.83
N GLU A 54 8.24 8.92 -5.62
CA GLU A 54 6.82 8.68 -5.29
C GLU A 54 5.89 9.81 -5.76
N ARG A 55 6.44 10.87 -6.35
CA ARG A 55 5.67 11.98 -6.93
C ARG A 55 5.33 11.70 -8.40
N GLU A 56 4.12 12.12 -8.81
CA GLU A 56 3.65 12.10 -10.21
C GLU A 56 3.65 10.69 -10.85
N MET A 57 3.23 9.69 -10.08
CA MET A 57 3.10 8.33 -10.59
C MET A 57 1.80 8.14 -11.39
N GLU A 58 1.85 7.29 -12.42
CA GLU A 58 0.69 6.85 -13.17
C GLU A 58 0.03 5.66 -12.45
N LEU A 59 -1.23 5.82 -12.05
CA LEU A 59 -2.01 4.74 -11.45
C LEU A 59 -2.31 3.66 -12.50
N LEU A 60 -1.87 2.43 -12.24
CA LEU A 60 -2.11 1.29 -13.12
C LEU A 60 -3.39 0.55 -12.75
N CYS A 61 -3.50 0.13 -11.49
CA CYS A 61 -4.66 -0.64 -11.03
C CYS A 61 -4.85 -0.58 -9.52
N LEU A 62 -6.03 -1.01 -9.11
CA LEU A 62 -6.43 -1.25 -7.73
C LEU A 62 -6.76 -2.73 -7.61
N THR A 63 -6.18 -3.42 -6.64
CA THR A 63 -6.53 -4.81 -6.35
C THR A 63 -7.21 -4.88 -4.98
N GLY A 64 -8.30 -5.62 -4.89
CA GLY A 64 -8.96 -5.94 -3.62
C GLY A 64 -8.60 -7.36 -3.25
N VAL A 65 -7.89 -7.53 -2.14
CA VAL A 65 -7.63 -8.83 -1.55
C VAL A 65 -8.76 -9.09 -0.56
N GLU A 66 -9.58 -10.09 -0.86
CA GLU A 66 -10.57 -10.60 0.08
C GLU A 66 -9.86 -11.56 1.04
N ASP A 67 -9.81 -11.19 2.32
CA ASP A 67 -9.37 -12.13 3.36
C ASP A 67 -10.44 -13.24 3.44
N GLN A 68 -10.09 -14.42 2.95
CA GLN A 68 -10.99 -15.57 2.97
C GLN A 68 -11.26 -15.96 4.42
N LEU A 69 -12.45 -15.63 4.92
CA LEU A 69 -12.95 -16.13 6.21
C LEU A 69 -13.26 -17.63 6.08
N GLN A 70 -13.15 -18.36 7.19
CA GLN A 70 -13.55 -19.78 7.23
C GLN A 70 -15.00 -19.95 6.77
N ALA A 71 -15.32 -21.10 6.19
CA ALA A 71 -16.70 -21.45 5.83
C ALA A 71 -17.62 -21.28 7.06
N ASP A 72 -18.83 -20.78 6.84
CA ASP A 72 -19.87 -20.61 7.85
C ASP A 72 -19.65 -19.54 8.94
N VAL A 73 -18.62 -18.70 8.85
CA VAL A 73 -18.45 -17.55 9.77
C VAL A 73 -19.64 -16.59 9.70
N ARG A 74 -20.15 -16.30 8.50
CA ARG A 74 -21.31 -15.40 8.30
C ARG A 74 -22.61 -15.96 8.91
N PRO A 75 -23.05 -17.19 8.57
CA PRO A 75 -24.20 -17.83 9.20
C PRO A 75 -24.09 -17.93 10.73
N THR A 76 -22.91 -18.26 11.25
CA THR A 76 -22.69 -18.42 12.68
C THR A 76 -22.79 -17.08 13.41
N LEU A 77 -22.21 -16.01 12.86
CA LEU A 77 -22.34 -14.65 13.41
C LEU A 77 -23.79 -14.17 13.42
N GLU A 78 -24.55 -14.46 12.37
CA GLU A 78 -25.98 -14.11 12.31
C GLU A 78 -26.80 -14.88 13.34
N GLN A 79 -26.53 -16.18 13.52
CA GLN A 79 -27.18 -16.99 14.55
C GLN A 79 -26.86 -16.49 15.96
N LEU A 80 -25.59 -16.17 16.24
CA LEU A 80 -25.17 -15.61 17.52
C LEU A 80 -25.83 -14.25 17.78
N ARG A 81 -25.90 -13.37 16.77
CA ARG A 81 -26.58 -12.07 16.88
C ARG A 81 -28.09 -12.24 17.12
N ASN A 82 -28.75 -13.15 16.40
CA ASN A 82 -30.17 -13.45 16.57
C ASN A 82 -30.47 -14.08 17.94
N ALA A 83 -29.50 -14.79 18.53
CA ALA A 83 -29.56 -15.30 19.89
C ALA A 83 -29.26 -14.23 20.97
N GLY A 84 -29.04 -12.97 20.58
CA GLY A 84 -28.77 -11.86 21.51
C GLY A 84 -27.32 -11.80 22.03
N ILE A 85 -26.42 -12.60 21.46
CA ILE A 85 -24.99 -12.62 21.83
C ILE A 85 -24.29 -11.51 21.05
N LYS A 86 -23.73 -10.53 21.77
CA LYS A 86 -22.87 -9.51 21.17
C LYS A 86 -21.52 -10.12 20.81
N VAL A 87 -21.25 -10.20 19.52
CA VAL A 87 -19.90 -10.45 18.99
C VAL A 87 -19.29 -9.07 18.72
N ASN A 88 -18.19 -8.76 19.42
CA ASN A 88 -17.42 -7.52 19.29
C ASN A 88 -16.15 -7.78 18.50
#